data_AF-D5W6B1-F1
#
_entry.id   AF-D5W6B1-F1
#
_cell.length_a   1.000
_cell.length_b   1.000
_cell.length_c   1.000
_cell.angle_alpha   90.00
_cell.angle_beta   90.00
_cell.angle_gamma   90.00
#
_symmetry.space_group_name_H-M   'P 1'
#
loop_
_entity.id
_entity.type
_entity.pdbx_description
1 polymer ?
#
loop_
_entity_poly.entity_id
_entity_poly.type
_entity_poly.pdbx_seq_one_letter_code
_entity_poly.pdbx_strand_id
1 'polypeptide(L)'
;MAFTPLIAWTTNGVRQQLLQYARSEGETPERLAGDLIVEAMRARHAPPVDFATAPVEHKGEWSRDDEDADEDRPIEKKAVQPKAKFGSQAAKRARADAFLRRLLADGPRSGGEVKQAALAAGFAWTAIHAAAERLRVDKHKAFGSSSWTLPT
;
A
#
# COMPACT_ATOMS: atom_id res chain seq x y z
N MET A 1 30.07 19.62 5.67
CA MET A 1 28.61 19.75 5.45
C MET A 1 28.00 18.38 5.70
N ALA A 2 27.05 18.26 6.64
CA ALA A 2 26.29 17.04 6.80
C ALA A 2 25.18 17.01 5.75
N PHE A 3 25.10 15.93 4.98
CA PHE A 3 24.03 15.71 4.00
C PHE A 3 23.09 14.65 4.56
N THR A 4 21.84 15.03 4.82
CA THR A 4 20.80 14.08 5.25
C THR A 4 20.00 13.67 4.01
N PRO A 5 20.11 12.41 3.54
CA PRO A 5 19.36 11.97 2.37
C PRO A 5 17.86 11.94 2.68
N LEU A 6 17.06 12.55 1.80
CA LEU A 6 15.60 12.50 1.88
C LEU A 6 15.07 11.37 1.00
N ILE A 7 14.30 10.46 1.58
CA ILE A 7 13.62 9.38 0.84
C ILE A 7 12.15 9.75 0.72
N ALA A 8 11.69 9.94 -0.52
CA ALA A 8 10.29 10.22 -0.83
C ALA A 8 9.66 9.07 -1.62
N TRP A 9 8.49 8.62 -1.18
CA TRP A 9 7.69 7.63 -1.90
C TRP A 9 6.84 8.33 -2.97
N THR A 10 7.04 7.96 -4.23
CA THR A 10 6.27 8.51 -5.36
C THR A 10 5.72 7.37 -6.22
N THR A 11 4.71 7.67 -7.04
CA THR A 11 4.25 6.73 -8.05
C THR A 11 5.29 6.64 -9.18
N ASN A 12 5.33 5.51 -9.89
CA ASN A 12 6.26 5.33 -11.01
C ASN A 12 6.07 6.40 -12.11
N GLY A 13 4.83 6.81 -12.38
CA GLY A 13 4.54 7.87 -13.36
C GLY A 13 5.18 9.21 -13.00
N VAL A 14 5.04 9.65 -11.74
CA VAL A 14 5.67 10.88 -11.25
C VAL A 14 7.19 10.79 -11.32
N ARG A 15 7.75 9.64 -10.95
CA ARG A 15 9.21 9.40 -11.06
C ARG A 15 9.69 9.54 -12.49
N GLN A 16 9.02 8.92 -13.46
CA GLN A 16 9.42 9.00 -14.87
C GLN A 16 9.33 10.42 -15.41
N GLN A 17 8.25 11.15 -15.07
CA GLN A 17 8.07 12.54 -15.48
C GLN A 17 9.17 13.46 -14.91
N LEU A 18 9.52 13.29 -13.63
CA LEU A 18 10.62 14.03 -13.00
C LEU A 18 11.96 13.75 -13.70
N LEU A 19 12.27 12.49 -14.01
CA LEU A 19 13.51 12.11 -14.70
C LEU A 19 13.57 12.69 -16.12
N GLN A 20 12.44 12.72 -16.82
CA GLN A 20 12.37 13.31 -18.15
C GLN A 20 12.58 14.83 -18.09
N TYR A 21 11.95 15.50 -17.13
CA TYR A 21 12.10 16.94 -16.95
C TYR A 21 13.51 17.33 -16.50
N ALA A 22 14.12 16.58 -15.60
CA ALA A 22 15.52 16.76 -15.20
C ALA A 22 16.47 16.73 -16.40
N ARG A 23 16.24 15.79 -17.33
CA ARG A 23 17.03 15.71 -18.57
C ARG A 23 16.81 16.90 -19.51
N SER A 24 15.60 17.45 -19.59
CA SER A 24 15.34 18.60 -20.47
C SER A 24 15.97 19.88 -19.93
N GLU A 25 15.98 20.05 -18.61
CA GLU A 25 16.57 21.22 -17.94
C GLU A 25 18.10 21.11 -17.75
N GLY A 26 18.69 19.92 -17.98
CA GLY A 26 20.11 19.69 -17.71
C GLY A 26 20.44 19.68 -16.21
N GLU A 27 19.44 19.39 -15.37
CA GLU A 27 19.52 19.43 -13.91
C GLU A 27 19.49 18.01 -13.31
N THR A 28 19.89 17.89 -12.05
CA THR A 28 19.77 16.61 -11.34
C THR A 28 18.34 16.39 -10.84
N PRO A 29 17.83 15.14 -10.89
CA PRO A 29 16.49 14.85 -10.38
C PRO A 29 16.35 15.15 -8.88
N GLU A 30 17.45 15.06 -8.12
CA GLU A 30 17.49 15.40 -6.69
C GLU A 30 17.26 16.90 -6.45
N ARG A 31 17.87 17.77 -7.28
CA ARG A 31 17.70 19.22 -7.18
C ARG A 31 16.23 19.61 -7.43
N LEU A 32 15.66 19.11 -8.52
CA LEU A 32 14.27 19.38 -8.90
C LEU A 32 13.28 18.77 -7.91
N ALA A 33 13.53 17.56 -7.40
CA ALA A 33 12.71 16.98 -6.34
C ALA A 33 12.72 17.84 -5.08
N GLY A 34 13.88 18.38 -4.70
CA GLY A 34 14.01 19.32 -3.58
C GLY A 34 13.15 20.56 -3.76
N ASP A 35 13.21 21.20 -4.93
CA ASP A 35 12.40 22.39 -5.24
C ASP A 35 10.90 22.09 -5.21
N LEU A 36 10.47 20.97 -5.80
CA LEU A 36 9.07 20.53 -5.78
C LEU A 36 8.55 20.26 -4.36
N ILE A 37 9.39 19.71 -3.47
CA ILE A 37 9.03 19.52 -2.06
C ILE A 37 8.85 20.87 -1.37
N VAL A 38 9.77 21.82 -1.57
CA VAL A 38 9.68 23.17 -0.98
C VAL A 38 8.41 23.88 -1.45
N GLU A 39 8.08 23.80 -2.75
CA GLU A 39 6.83 24.36 -3.28
C GLU A 39 5.60 23.68 -2.69
N ALA A 40 5.58 22.36 -2.59
CA ALA A 40 4.47 21.61 -2.01
C ALA A 40 4.26 21.96 -0.52
N MET A 41 5.35 22.16 0.23
CA MET A 41 5.29 22.61 1.63
C MET A 41 4.69 24.03 1.73
N ARG A 42 5.15 24.95 0.88
CA ARG A 42 4.63 26.33 0.82
C ARG A 42 3.14 26.35 0.47
N ALA A 43 2.72 25.59 -0.53
CA ALA A 43 1.33 25.50 -0.97
C ALA A 43 0.39 24.94 0.12
N ARG A 44 0.92 24.14 1.05
CA ARG A 44 0.18 23.57 2.18
C ARG A 44 0.25 24.43 3.44
N HIS A 45 0.88 25.61 3.38
CA HIS A 45 1.20 26.43 4.55
C HIS A 45 1.89 25.62 5.67
N ALA A 46 2.76 24.68 5.28
CA ALA A 46 3.53 23.92 6.25
C ALA A 46 4.49 24.87 6.99
N PRO A 47 4.70 24.68 8.30
CA PRO A 47 5.66 25.48 9.04
C PRO A 47 7.06 25.33 8.41
N PRO A 48 7.88 26.40 8.43
CA PRO A 48 9.25 26.32 7.92
C PRO A 48 10.00 25.25 8.70
N VAL A 49 10.71 24.37 7.97
CA VAL A 49 11.56 23.35 8.59
C VAL A 49 12.77 24.06 9.18
N ASP A 50 12.88 24.06 10.50
CA ASP A 50 14.10 24.48 11.17
C ASP A 50 15.11 23.33 11.18
N PHE A 51 16.04 23.37 10.24
CA PHE A 51 17.13 22.40 10.15
C PHE A 51 18.21 22.59 11.24
N ALA A 52 18.11 23.63 12.09
CA ALA A 52 19.04 23.83 13.21
C ALA A 52 18.72 22.91 14.39
N THR A 53 17.49 22.40 14.50
CA THR A 53 17.13 21.49 15.58
C THR A 53 17.57 20.08 15.18
N ALA A 54 18.59 19.55 15.87
CA ALA A 54 19.04 18.18 15.67
C ALA A 54 17.83 17.22 15.74
N PRO A 55 17.74 16.22 14.84
CA PRO A 55 16.65 15.26 14.91
C PRO A 55 16.67 14.63 16.30
N VAL A 56 15.52 14.65 16.97
CA VAL A 56 15.33 13.89 18.21
C VAL A 56 15.73 12.46 17.87
N GLU A 57 16.79 11.96 18.50
CA GLU A 57 17.22 10.56 18.37
C GLU A 57 16.06 9.68 18.82
N HIS A 58 15.21 9.28 17.88
CA HIS A 58 14.39 8.10 18.07
C HIS A 58 15.36 6.93 18.00
N LYS A 59 15.86 6.51 19.17
CA LYS A 59 16.45 5.18 19.38
C LYS A 59 15.36 4.11 19.19
N GLY A 60 14.82 4.03 17.99
CA GLY A 60 14.20 2.82 17.49
C GLY A 60 15.35 1.93 17.08
N GLU A 61 15.72 1.00 17.94
CA GLU A 61 16.61 -0.11 17.65
C GLU A 61 15.94 -0.93 16.54
N TRP A 62 16.29 -0.65 15.27
CA TRP A 62 15.99 -1.57 14.18
C TRP A 62 17.08 -2.63 14.22
N SER A 63 16.93 -3.60 15.12
CA SER A 63 17.79 -4.79 15.18
C SER A 63 17.77 -5.46 13.82
N ARG A 64 18.91 -5.38 13.13
CA ARG A 64 19.16 -5.96 11.81
C ARG A 64 20.12 -7.14 11.97
N ASP A 65 19.86 -7.96 12.99
CA ASP A 65 20.60 -9.17 13.30
C ASP A 65 19.56 -10.28 13.47
N ASP A 66 19.18 -10.93 12.38
CA ASP A 66 18.54 -12.25 12.36
C ASP A 66 18.54 -12.81 10.91
N GLU A 67 19.72 -12.77 10.27
CA GLU A 67 20.06 -13.69 9.18
C GLU A 67 21.23 -14.55 9.67
N ASP A 68 20.95 -15.85 9.82
CA ASP A 68 21.87 -16.97 10.01
C ASP A 68 22.50 -17.21 11.40
N ALA A 69 21.83 -18.03 12.25
CA ALA A 69 22.45 -19.22 12.90
C ALA A 69 21.50 -19.97 13.87
N ASP A 70 21.40 -21.27 13.62
CA ASP A 70 21.10 -22.39 14.52
C ASP A 70 19.68 -22.64 15.07
N GLU A 71 19.20 -23.80 14.63
CA GLU A 71 18.12 -24.63 15.17
C GLU A 71 18.32 -24.93 16.69
N ASP A 72 17.21 -25.13 17.40
CA ASP A 72 17.12 -25.62 18.80
C ASP A 72 17.47 -24.69 19.98
N ARG A 73 16.78 -23.54 20.08
CA ARG A 73 16.53 -22.91 21.39
C ARG A 73 15.07 -23.08 21.83
N PRO A 74 14.78 -23.61 23.03
CA PRO A 74 13.42 -23.66 23.55
C PRO A 74 12.95 -22.24 23.85
N ILE A 75 12.14 -21.69 22.96
CA ILE A 75 11.52 -20.37 23.10
C ILE A 75 10.48 -20.48 24.22
N GLU A 76 10.83 -20.00 25.42
CA GLU A 76 9.87 -19.74 26.48
C GLU A 76 8.85 -18.72 25.96
N LYS A 77 7.68 -19.23 25.58
CA LYS A 77 6.51 -18.46 25.16
C LYS A 77 6.05 -17.55 26.29
N LYS A 78 6.59 -16.34 26.37
CA LYS A 78 5.95 -15.25 27.12
C LYS A 78 4.58 -14.99 26.48
N ALA A 79 3.53 -15.42 27.19
CA ALA A 79 2.14 -15.24 26.82
C ALA A 79 1.80 -13.75 26.74
N VAL A 80 1.98 -13.16 25.56
CA VAL A 80 1.42 -11.87 25.20
C VAL A 80 -0.10 -12.07 25.14
N GLN A 81 -0.80 -11.50 26.12
CA GLN A 81 -2.26 -11.59 26.20
C GLN A 81 -2.90 -10.98 24.94
N PRO A 82 -3.77 -11.72 24.23
CA PRO A 82 -4.43 -11.20 23.05
C PRO A 82 -5.53 -10.20 23.46
N LYS A 83 -5.33 -8.92 23.16
CA LYS A 83 -6.42 -7.94 23.16
C LYS A 83 -7.41 -8.29 22.05
N ALA A 84 -8.43 -9.07 22.40
CA ALA A 84 -9.58 -9.30 21.54
C ALA A 84 -10.32 -7.98 21.26
N LYS A 85 -10.59 -7.72 19.96
CA LYS A 85 -11.81 -7.09 19.41
C LYS A 85 -11.70 -6.68 17.92
N PHE A 86 -10.69 -7.13 17.18
CA PHE A 86 -10.82 -7.20 15.73
C PHE A 86 -11.45 -8.54 15.38
N GLY A 87 -12.64 -8.52 14.78
CA GLY A 87 -13.33 -9.73 14.33
C GLY A 87 -12.36 -10.66 13.62
N SER A 88 -12.44 -11.96 13.95
CA SER A 88 -11.46 -12.96 13.51
C SER A 88 -11.20 -12.84 12.00
N GLN A 89 -9.97 -13.11 11.57
CA GLN A 89 -9.61 -13.05 10.15
C GLN A 89 -10.56 -13.90 9.30
N ALA A 90 -11.06 -15.01 9.85
CA ALA A 90 -12.12 -15.83 9.25
C ALA A 90 -13.42 -15.04 9.01
N ALA A 91 -13.89 -14.25 9.97
CA ALA A 91 -15.07 -13.39 9.80
C ALA A 91 -14.86 -12.31 8.73
N LYS A 92 -13.66 -11.72 8.62
CA LYS A 92 -13.34 -10.77 7.54
C LYS A 92 -13.37 -11.43 6.16
N ARG A 93 -12.83 -12.65 6.05
CA ARG A 93 -12.88 -13.45 4.80
C ARG A 93 -14.31 -13.79 4.42
N ALA A 94 -15.11 -14.28 5.37
CA ALA A 94 -16.52 -14.61 5.13
C ALA A 94 -17.34 -13.41 4.65
N ARG A 95 -17.09 -12.21 5.20
CA ARG A 95 -17.74 -10.97 4.75
C ARG A 95 -17.37 -10.60 3.31
N ALA A 96 -16.09 -10.72 2.94
CA ALA A 96 -15.65 -10.43 1.58
C ALA A 96 -16.25 -11.43 0.57
N ASP A 97 -16.34 -12.71 0.93
CA ASP A 97 -16.93 -13.76 0.10
C ASP A 97 -18.44 -13.50 -0.11
N ALA A 98 -19.17 -13.20 0.97
CA ALA A 98 -20.60 -12.88 0.90
C ALA A 98 -20.88 -11.61 0.07
N PHE A 99 -20.04 -10.58 0.23
CA PHE A 99 -20.12 -9.36 -0.55
C PHE A 99 -19.94 -9.64 -2.06
N LEU A 100 -18.89 -10.36 -2.44
CA LEU A 100 -18.59 -10.63 -3.85
C LEU A 100 -19.67 -11.51 -4.49
N ARG A 101 -20.19 -12.51 -3.77
CA ARG A 101 -21.32 -13.32 -4.24
C ARG A 101 -22.56 -12.47 -4.53
N ARG A 102 -22.93 -11.59 -3.60
CA ARG A 102 -24.11 -10.72 -3.77
C ARG A 102 -23.93 -9.76 -4.93
N LEU A 103 -22.73 -9.20 -5.10
CA LEU A 103 -22.45 -8.23 -6.16
C LEU A 103 -22.54 -8.86 -7.57
N LEU A 104 -22.14 -10.12 -7.70
CA LEU A 104 -22.13 -10.86 -8.97
C LEU A 104 -23.39 -11.72 -9.18
N ALA A 105 -24.35 -11.70 -8.24
CA ALA A 105 -25.58 -12.48 -8.32
C ALA A 105 -26.47 -12.02 -9.49
N ASP A 106 -26.45 -10.73 -9.81
CA ASP A 106 -27.24 -10.14 -10.90
C ASP A 106 -26.58 -10.32 -12.29
N GLY A 107 -25.39 -10.92 -12.35
CA GLY A 107 -24.67 -11.20 -13.59
C GLY A 107 -23.25 -10.63 -13.67
N PRO A 108 -22.64 -10.68 -14.86
CA PRO A 108 -21.28 -10.19 -15.10
C PRO A 108 -21.11 -8.72 -14.74
N ARG A 109 -20.00 -8.38 -14.07
CA ARG A 109 -19.65 -6.99 -13.73
C ARG A 109 -18.24 -6.65 -14.20
N SER A 110 -18.00 -5.40 -14.55
CA SER A 110 -16.65 -4.97 -14.91
C SER A 110 -15.75 -4.91 -13.67
N GLY A 111 -14.45 -5.16 -13.83
CA GLY A 111 -13.47 -5.07 -12.75
C GLY A 111 -13.38 -3.67 -12.14
N GLY A 112 -13.69 -2.62 -12.92
CA GLY A 112 -13.81 -1.24 -12.44
C GLY A 112 -14.97 -1.05 -11.47
N GLU A 113 -16.16 -1.54 -11.82
CA GLU A 113 -17.34 -1.53 -10.95
C GLU A 113 -17.10 -2.34 -9.68
N VAL A 114 -16.51 -3.54 -9.79
CA VAL A 114 -16.18 -4.38 -8.63
C VAL A 114 -15.22 -3.65 -7.69
N LYS A 115 -14.20 -2.97 -8.22
CA LYS A 115 -13.26 -2.19 -7.41
C LYS A 115 -13.93 -1.00 -6.72
N GLN A 116 -14.77 -0.25 -7.42
CA GLN A 116 -15.50 0.88 -6.82
C GLN A 116 -16.47 0.41 -5.74
N ALA A 117 -17.25 -0.64 -5.99
CA ALA A 117 -18.18 -1.20 -5.01
C ALA A 117 -17.44 -1.73 -3.76
N ALA A 118 -16.29 -2.39 -3.94
CA ALA A 118 -15.46 -2.87 -2.84
C ALA A 118 -14.93 -1.73 -1.96
N LEU A 119 -14.43 -0.65 -2.57
CA LEU A 119 -13.94 0.53 -1.85
C LEU A 119 -15.09 1.22 -1.11
N ALA A 120 -16.26 1.37 -1.73
CA ALA A 120 -17.44 1.95 -1.10
C ALA A 120 -17.91 1.11 0.11
N ALA A 121 -17.76 -0.21 0.05
CA ALA A 121 -18.08 -1.13 1.15
C ALA A 121 -16.95 -1.29 2.19
N GLY A 122 -15.83 -0.57 2.04
CA GLY A 122 -14.70 -0.60 2.97
C GLY A 122 -13.85 -1.87 2.92
N PHE A 123 -13.90 -2.62 1.80
CA PHE A 123 -13.05 -3.79 1.61
C PHE A 123 -11.71 -3.42 0.99
N ALA A 124 -10.63 -3.99 1.52
CA ALA A 124 -9.33 -3.94 0.89
C ALA A 124 -9.35 -4.74 -0.44
N TRP A 125 -8.71 -4.20 -1.48
CA TRP A 125 -8.70 -4.82 -2.81
C TRP A 125 -8.10 -6.23 -2.81
N THR A 126 -7.06 -6.47 -2.00
CA THR A 126 -6.45 -7.79 -1.80
C THR A 126 -7.42 -8.81 -1.21
N ALA A 127 -8.32 -8.40 -0.31
CA ALA A 127 -9.32 -9.28 0.28
C ALA A 127 -10.36 -9.74 -0.74
N ILE A 128 -10.74 -8.86 -1.68
CA ILE A 128 -11.65 -9.18 -2.79
C ILE A 128 -10.98 -10.12 -3.80
N HIS A 129 -9.71 -9.92 -4.12
CA HIS A 129 -8.96 -10.87 -4.96
C HIS A 129 -8.90 -12.25 -4.34
N ALA A 130 -8.58 -12.34 -3.04
CA ALA A 130 -8.58 -13.61 -2.32
C ALA A 130 -9.98 -14.24 -2.24
N ALA A 131 -11.04 -13.44 -2.13
CA ALA A 131 -12.42 -13.92 -2.20
C ALA A 131 -12.75 -14.46 -3.60
N ALA A 132 -12.33 -13.77 -4.65
CA ALA A 132 -12.52 -14.20 -6.04
C ALA A 132 -11.84 -15.54 -6.33
N GLU A 133 -10.62 -15.76 -5.81
CA GLU A 133 -9.92 -17.04 -5.90
C GLU A 133 -10.66 -18.15 -5.16
N ARG A 134 -11.09 -17.91 -3.91
CA ARG A 134 -11.89 -18.88 -3.14
C ARG A 134 -13.20 -19.25 -3.81
N LEU A 135 -13.85 -18.28 -4.44
CA LEU A 135 -15.12 -18.44 -5.14
C LEU A 135 -14.96 -18.91 -6.59
N ARG A 136 -13.71 -19.06 -7.08
CA ARG A 136 -13.39 -19.41 -8.47
C ARG A 136 -14.09 -18.49 -9.49
N VAL A 137 -14.11 -17.19 -9.21
CA VAL A 137 -14.68 -16.17 -10.11
C VAL A 137 -13.87 -16.15 -11.41
N ASP A 138 -14.56 -16.34 -12.53
CA ASP A 138 -13.98 -16.25 -13.85
C ASP A 138 -13.77 -14.79 -14.24
N LYS A 139 -12.55 -14.49 -14.72
CA LYS A 139 -12.14 -13.14 -15.10
C LYS A 139 -11.84 -13.13 -16.60
N HIS A 140 -12.83 -12.74 -17.39
CA HIS A 140 -12.67 -12.63 -18.83
C HIS A 140 -12.20 -11.24 -19.21
N LYS A 141 -11.13 -11.14 -20.00
CA LYS A 141 -10.68 -9.86 -20.55
C LYS A 141 -11.20 -9.72 -21.98
N ALA A 142 -12.16 -8.83 -22.20
CA ALA A 142 -12.72 -8.54 -23.50
C ALA A 142 -12.56 -7.05 -23.82
N PHE A 143 -11.98 -6.73 -24.97
CA PHE A 143 -11.86 -5.37 -25.55
C PHE A 143 -11.58 -4.27 -24.51
N GLY A 144 -10.47 -4.39 -23.78
CA GLY A 144 -10.01 -3.35 -22.85
C GLY A 144 -10.65 -3.37 -21.45
N SER A 145 -11.65 -4.21 -21.18
CA SER A 145 -12.26 -4.36 -19.86
C SER A 145 -12.17 -5.80 -19.34
N SER A 146 -12.03 -5.98 -18.04
CA SER A 146 -12.17 -7.29 -17.39
C SER A 146 -13.59 -7.45 -16.89
N SER A 147 -14.27 -8.52 -17.30
CA SER A 147 -15.58 -8.95 -16.80
C SER A 147 -15.38 -10.05 -15.76
N TRP A 148 -16.08 -9.94 -14.63
CA TRP A 148 -16.03 -10.86 -13.51
C TRP A 148 -17.37 -11.57 -13.41
N THR A 149 -17.35 -12.90 -13.41
CA THR A 149 -18.55 -13.76 -13.35
C THR A 149 -18.37 -14.85 -12.32
N LEU A 150 -19.43 -15.17 -11.60
CA LEU A 150 -19.43 -16.40 -10.79
C LEU A 150 -19.42 -17.60 -11.74
N PRO A 151 -18.71 -18.69 -11.39
CA PRO A 151 -18.80 -19.93 -12.15
C PRO A 151 -20.24 -20.45 -12.07
N THR A 152 -20.84 -20.68 -13.23
CA THR A 152 -22.17 -21.32 -13.38
C THR A 152 -22.11 -22.81 -13.08
#